data_AF-A0A0S7ZEF1-F1
#
_entry.id   AF-A0A0S7ZEF1-F1
#
_cell.length_a   1.000
_cell.length_b   1.000
_cell.length_c   1.000
_cell.angle_alpha   90.00
_cell.angle_beta   90.00
_cell.angle_gamma   90.00
#
_symmetry.space_group_name_H-M   'P 1'
#
loop_
_entity.id
_entity.type
_entity.pdbx_description
1 polymer ?
#
loop_
_entity_poly.entity_id
_entity_poly.type
_entity_poly.pdbx_seq_one_letter_code
_entity_poly.pdbx_strand_id
1 'polypeptide(L)'
;MDKQGKHSTGRLIWNALATYGLSWFWVTVVLSLLHALSLSSVLSSKIPHLSVSVSLLKYFPEVADVVMASPGLTLFMVLVFAPVIEEAIFRLLPLTIVQLVRKPQLTRAVLIVVCGIAFGLAHGHPLNVFIQGFAGLMLGHLYLKNARSQLSSYLSCVAVHAMYNLTVIMVALMSVPAGGS
;
A
#
# COMPACT_ATOMS: atom_id res chain seq x y z
N MET A 1 -18.39 -32.39 -7.83
CA MET A 1 -18.33 -31.13 -7.04
C MET A 1 -17.03 -31.12 -6.25
N ASP A 2 -16.17 -30.19 -6.62
CA ASP A 2 -14.72 -30.21 -6.42
C ASP A 2 -14.29 -29.80 -4.99
N LYS A 3 -13.67 -30.73 -4.25
CA LYS A 3 -13.06 -30.47 -2.94
C LYS A 3 -11.79 -29.60 -3.04
N GLN A 4 -11.25 -29.32 -4.24
CA GLN A 4 -10.10 -28.43 -4.43
C GLN A 4 -10.45 -26.94 -4.27
N GLY A 5 -11.73 -26.55 -4.41
CA GLY A 5 -12.15 -25.16 -4.30
C GLY A 5 -11.97 -24.55 -2.89
N LYS A 6 -12.32 -25.29 -1.82
CA LYS A 6 -12.28 -24.78 -0.43
C LYS A 6 -10.86 -24.57 0.11
N HIS A 7 -9.88 -25.38 -0.31
CA HIS A 7 -8.48 -25.20 0.09
C HIS A 7 -7.81 -23.95 -0.54
N SER A 8 -8.38 -23.41 -1.61
CA SER A 8 -7.79 -22.28 -2.35
C SER A 8 -8.11 -20.91 -1.73
N THR A 9 -9.34 -20.69 -1.25
CA THR A 9 -9.76 -19.41 -0.68
C THR A 9 -9.10 -19.16 0.69
N GLY A 10 -9.02 -20.19 1.53
CA GLY A 10 -8.34 -20.08 2.84
C GLY A 10 -6.88 -19.68 2.70
N ARG A 11 -6.18 -20.19 1.67
CA ARG A 11 -4.78 -19.83 1.39
C ARG A 11 -4.63 -18.38 0.94
N LEU A 12 -5.55 -17.88 0.11
CA LEU A 12 -5.57 -16.48 -0.34
C LEU A 12 -5.74 -15.53 0.85
N ILE A 13 -6.72 -15.81 1.71
CA ILE A 13 -6.99 -15.02 2.92
C ILE A 13 -5.77 -15.06 3.86
N TRP A 14 -5.22 -16.25 4.11
CA TRP A 14 -4.03 -16.39 4.96
C TRP A 14 -2.85 -15.58 4.43
N ASN A 15 -2.58 -15.64 3.12
CA ASN A 15 -1.50 -14.88 2.52
C ASN A 15 -1.71 -13.36 2.66
N ALA A 16 -2.94 -12.88 2.47
CA ALA A 16 -3.29 -11.48 2.64
C ALA A 16 -3.08 -11.03 4.10
N LEU A 17 -3.60 -11.79 5.07
CA LEU A 17 -3.43 -11.49 6.50
C LEU A 17 -1.97 -11.53 6.94
N ALA A 18 -1.20 -12.53 6.48
CA ALA A 18 0.23 -12.62 6.79
C ALA A 18 1.01 -11.43 6.20
N THR A 19 0.68 -11.02 4.97
CA THR A 19 1.28 -9.84 4.33
C THR A 19 0.94 -8.57 5.10
N TYR A 20 -0.33 -8.39 5.45
CA TYR A 20 -0.80 -7.26 6.26
C TYR A 20 -0.05 -7.19 7.61
N GLY A 21 0.02 -8.30 8.34
CA GLY A 21 0.70 -8.36 9.63
C GLY A 21 2.21 -8.09 9.53
N LEU A 22 2.87 -8.62 8.50
CA LEU A 22 4.30 -8.38 8.26
C LEU A 22 4.58 -6.92 7.89
N SER A 23 3.73 -6.30 7.08
CA SER A 23 3.82 -4.86 6.78
C SER A 23 3.74 -4.03 8.05
N TRP A 24 2.81 -4.33 8.96
CA TRP A 24 2.70 -3.64 10.24
C TRP A 24 3.90 -3.83 11.15
N PHE A 25 4.38 -5.08 11.29
CA PHE A 25 5.59 -5.37 12.05
C PHE A 25 6.79 -4.58 11.52
N TRP A 26 6.93 -4.46 10.20
CA TRP A 26 8.01 -3.68 9.61
C TRP A 26 7.90 -2.19 9.90
N VAL A 27 6.69 -1.62 9.78
CA VAL A 27 6.45 -0.21 10.09
C VAL A 27 6.83 0.09 11.53
N THR A 28 6.43 -0.74 12.49
CA THR A 28 6.77 -0.53 13.91
C THR A 28 8.28 -0.61 14.16
N VAL A 29 8.98 -1.56 13.51
CA VAL A 29 10.45 -1.64 13.57
C VAL A 29 11.10 -0.36 13.04
N VAL A 30 10.71 0.12 11.86
CA VAL A 30 11.29 1.33 11.26
C VAL A 30 11.04 2.56 12.13
N LEU A 31 9.81 2.75 12.60
CA LEU A 31 9.47 3.88 13.47
C LEU A 31 10.24 3.82 14.80
N SER A 32 10.40 2.63 15.38
CA SER A 32 11.17 2.45 16.62
C SER A 32 12.65 2.77 16.44
N LEU A 33 13.23 2.36 15.31
CA LEU A 33 14.63 2.66 14.96
C LEU A 33 14.84 4.16 14.73
N LEU A 34 13.96 4.83 13.98
CA LEU A 34 14.03 6.27 13.76
C LEU A 34 13.92 7.04 15.08
N HIS A 35 13.06 6.60 15.99
CA HIS A 35 12.96 7.16 17.32
C HIS A 35 14.23 6.95 18.14
N ALA A 36 14.78 5.72 18.18
CA ALA A 36 16.00 5.40 18.91
C ALA A 36 17.22 6.20 18.43
N LEU A 37 17.27 6.53 17.14
CA LEU A 37 18.33 7.34 16.54
C LEU A 37 18.11 8.84 16.71
N SER A 38 17.07 9.28 17.43
CA SER A 38 16.69 10.70 17.57
C SER A 38 16.43 11.38 16.22
N LEU A 39 16.09 10.60 15.19
CA LEU A 39 15.66 11.07 13.87
C LEU A 39 14.15 11.32 13.84
N SER A 40 13.51 11.46 15.01
CA SER A 40 12.08 11.75 15.14
C SER A 40 11.69 13.10 14.56
N SER A 41 12.63 14.05 14.47
CA SER A 41 12.44 15.32 13.76
C SER A 41 12.14 15.11 12.28
N VAL A 42 12.66 14.03 11.68
CA VAL A 42 12.40 13.65 10.29
C VAL A 42 11.01 13.03 10.11
N LEU A 43 10.43 12.46 11.17
CA LEU A 43 9.03 12.02 11.20
C LEU A 43 8.04 13.19 11.34
N SER A 44 8.47 14.28 11.98
CA SER A 44 7.64 15.47 12.22
C SER A 44 7.40 16.31 10.95
N SER A 45 8.28 16.21 9.95
CA SER A 45 8.27 17.09 8.78
C SER A 45 7.33 16.66 7.64
N LYS A 46 6.10 16.25 7.97
CA LYS A 46 4.97 15.81 7.10
C LYS A 46 4.75 14.30 7.22
N ILE A 47 3.58 13.96 7.77
CA ILE A 47 2.98 12.63 7.73
C ILE A 47 3.18 12.06 6.31
N PRO A 48 3.66 10.81 6.16
CA PRO A 48 3.77 10.19 4.85
C PRO A 48 2.43 10.35 4.14
N HIS A 49 2.43 10.97 2.96
CA HIS A 49 1.21 11.19 2.20
C HIS A 49 0.45 9.87 2.10
N LEU A 50 -0.78 9.79 2.64
CA LEU A 50 -1.50 8.51 2.80
C LEU A 50 -1.78 7.81 1.46
N SER A 51 -1.66 8.53 0.34
CA SER A 51 -1.72 7.95 -1.00
C SER A 51 -1.02 8.83 -2.04
N VAL A 52 -0.51 8.19 -3.08
CA VAL A 52 -0.01 8.86 -4.31
C VAL A 52 -1.16 9.61 -4.98
N SER A 53 -2.35 9.02 -4.97
CA SER A 53 -3.55 9.56 -5.60
C SER A 53 -4.01 10.87 -4.96
N VAL A 54 -3.97 10.97 -3.62
CA VAL A 54 -4.24 12.25 -2.91
C VAL A 54 -3.12 13.26 -3.15
N SER A 55 -1.89 12.81 -3.39
CA SER A 55 -0.79 13.71 -3.76
C SER A 55 -1.00 14.35 -5.14
N LEU A 56 -1.71 13.67 -6.06
CA LEU A 56 -2.10 14.22 -7.36
C LEU A 56 -3.17 15.30 -7.26
N LEU A 57 -4.00 15.30 -6.20
CA LEU A 57 -5.00 16.36 -5.98
C LEU A 57 -4.36 17.75 -5.80
N LYS A 58 -3.07 17.82 -5.43
CA LYS A 58 -2.32 19.09 -5.39
C LYS A 58 -2.26 19.80 -6.74
N TYR A 59 -2.40 19.07 -7.85
CA TYR A 59 -2.43 19.64 -9.20
C TYR A 59 -3.84 20.03 -9.67
N PHE A 60 -4.87 19.70 -8.88
CA PHE A 60 -6.28 19.99 -9.16
C PHE A 60 -6.94 20.59 -7.90
N PRO A 61 -6.59 21.83 -7.52
CA PRO A 61 -6.99 22.41 -6.24
C PRO A 61 -8.52 22.44 -6.04
N GLU A 62 -9.27 22.73 -7.10
CA GLU A 62 -10.75 22.73 -7.04
C GLU A 62 -11.32 21.34 -6.68
N VAL A 63 -10.72 20.27 -7.20
CA VAL A 63 -11.12 18.89 -6.88
C VAL A 63 -10.67 18.53 -5.47
N ALA A 64 -9.47 18.97 -5.08
CA ALA A 64 -8.95 18.77 -3.73
C ALA A 64 -9.90 19.37 -2.68
N ASP A 65 -10.35 20.61 -2.90
CA ASP A 65 -11.25 21.31 -1.98
C ASP A 65 -12.58 20.57 -1.83
N VAL A 66 -13.18 20.10 -2.93
CA VAL A 66 -14.41 19.29 -2.90
C VAL A 66 -14.21 17.98 -2.14
N VAL A 67 -13.10 17.27 -2.39
CA VAL A 67 -12.78 16.02 -1.70
C VAL A 67 -12.59 16.24 -0.21
N MET A 68 -11.81 17.26 0.16
CA MET A 68 -11.47 17.56 1.55
C MET A 68 -12.65 18.15 2.34
N ALA A 69 -13.60 18.81 1.67
CA ALA A 69 -14.83 19.30 2.28
C ALA A 69 -15.82 18.19 2.67
N SER A 70 -15.68 16.98 2.10
CA SER A 70 -16.55 15.84 2.37
C SER A 70 -15.78 14.69 3.01
N PRO A 71 -15.93 14.44 4.33
CA PRO A 71 -15.25 13.34 5.00
C PRO A 71 -15.52 11.97 4.35
N GLY A 72 -16.76 11.75 3.91
CA GLY A 72 -17.14 10.51 3.21
C GLY A 72 -16.40 10.34 1.88
N LEU A 73 -16.27 11.42 1.11
CA LEU A 73 -15.54 11.40 -0.16
C LEU A 73 -14.03 11.22 0.07
N THR A 74 -13.47 11.87 1.09
CA THR A 74 -12.07 11.67 1.49
C THR A 74 -11.80 10.20 1.86
N LEU A 75 -12.66 9.59 2.68
CA LEU A 75 -12.53 8.18 3.04
C LEU A 75 -12.63 7.25 1.83
N PHE A 76 -13.59 7.51 0.93
CA PHE A 76 -13.69 6.75 -0.33
C PHE A 76 -12.41 6.87 -1.17
N MET A 77 -11.86 8.08 -1.30
CA MET A 77 -10.65 8.33 -2.07
C MET A 77 -9.45 7.58 -1.49
N VAL A 78 -9.28 7.57 -0.17
CA VAL A 78 -8.12 6.96 0.51
C VAL A 78 -8.25 5.44 0.64
N LEU A 79 -9.45 4.92 0.85
CA LEU A 79 -9.67 3.48 1.14
C LEU A 79 -10.04 2.66 -0.09
N VAL A 80 -10.56 3.28 -1.14
CA VAL A 80 -11.04 2.57 -2.33
C VAL A 80 -10.30 3.04 -3.57
N PHE A 81 -10.46 4.31 -3.93
CA PHE A 81 -9.94 4.82 -5.19
C PHE A 81 -8.42 4.72 -5.27
N ALA A 82 -7.71 5.20 -4.24
CA ALA A 82 -6.27 5.21 -4.21
C ALA A 82 -5.66 3.79 -4.26
N PRO A 83 -6.03 2.84 -3.39
CA PRO A 83 -5.54 1.46 -3.49
C PRO A 83 -5.81 0.83 -4.86
N VAL A 84 -6.99 1.02 -5.44
CA VAL A 84 -7.32 0.49 -6.77
C VAL A 84 -6.35 1.04 -7.83
N ILE A 85 -6.21 2.36 -7.93
CA ILE A 85 -5.36 2.99 -8.95
C ILE A 85 -3.89 2.65 -8.72
N GLU A 86 -3.41 2.72 -7.48
CA GLU A 86 -2.01 2.49 -7.16
C GLU A 86 -1.61 1.02 -7.39
N GLU A 87 -2.42 0.05 -6.95
CA GLU A 87 -2.14 -1.35 -7.25
C GLU A 87 -2.22 -1.65 -8.75
N ALA A 88 -3.04 -0.91 -9.51
CA ALA A 88 -3.11 -1.08 -10.96
C ALA A 88 -1.79 -0.64 -11.62
N ILE A 89 -1.30 0.54 -11.24
CA ILE A 89 -0.08 1.16 -11.78
C ILE A 89 1.17 0.38 -11.36
N PHE A 90 1.30 0.07 -10.08
CA PHE A 90 2.54 -0.48 -9.55
C PHE A 90 2.60 -2.01 -9.57
N ARG A 91 1.47 -2.71 -9.76
CA ARG A 91 1.44 -4.19 -9.74
C ARG A 91 0.82 -4.74 -11.00
N LEU A 92 -0.47 -4.49 -11.24
CA LEU A 92 -1.21 -5.15 -12.32
C LEU A 92 -0.54 -4.92 -13.68
N LEU A 93 -0.29 -3.66 -14.06
CA LEU A 93 0.35 -3.33 -15.34
C LEU A 93 1.75 -3.94 -15.48
N PRO A 94 2.72 -3.63 -14.59
CA PRO A 94 4.09 -4.09 -14.77
C PRO A 94 4.19 -5.62 -14.68
N LEU A 95 3.50 -6.26 -13.73
CA LEU A 95 3.57 -7.73 -13.56
C LEU A 95 2.83 -8.50 -14.65
N THR A 96 1.85 -7.89 -15.32
CA THR A 96 1.22 -8.48 -16.52
C THR A 96 2.18 -8.44 -17.71
N ILE A 97 2.85 -7.31 -17.95
CA ILE A 97 3.80 -7.17 -19.07
C ILE A 97 4.93 -8.20 -18.97
N VAL A 98 5.44 -8.47 -17.76
CA VAL A 98 6.52 -9.44 -17.56
C VAL A 98 6.12 -10.88 -17.87
N GLN A 99 4.83 -11.22 -17.89
CA GLN A 99 4.37 -12.54 -18.32
C GLN A 99 4.64 -12.80 -19.82
N LEU A 100 4.90 -11.75 -20.61
CA LEU A 100 5.20 -11.84 -22.03
C LEU A 100 6.70 -12.08 -22.33
N VAL A 101 7.57 -12.09 -21.31
CA VAL A 101 9.05 -12.12 -21.48
C VAL A 101 9.64 -13.51 -21.15
N ARG A 102 10.60 -13.98 -21.96
CA ARG A 102 11.24 -15.33 -21.88
C ARG A 102 12.00 -15.67 -20.59
N LYS A 103 12.33 -14.71 -19.72
CA LYS A 103 13.02 -14.94 -18.43
C LYS A 103 12.17 -14.47 -17.23
N PRO A 104 11.03 -15.10 -16.95
CA PRO A 104 10.01 -14.53 -16.08
C PRO A 104 10.42 -14.41 -14.60
N GLN A 105 11.24 -15.31 -14.05
CA GLN A 105 11.48 -15.32 -12.60
C GLN A 105 12.37 -14.16 -12.11
N LEU A 106 13.57 -14.00 -12.69
CA LEU A 106 14.47 -12.89 -12.32
C LEU A 106 13.82 -11.54 -12.64
N THR A 107 13.19 -11.42 -13.82
CA THR A 107 12.51 -10.19 -14.22
C THR A 107 11.36 -9.85 -13.27
N ARG A 108 10.56 -10.82 -12.80
CA ARG A 108 9.51 -10.59 -11.79
C ARG A 108 10.09 -10.09 -10.47
N ALA A 109 11.18 -10.70 -10.00
CA ALA A 109 11.81 -10.29 -8.75
C ALA A 109 12.35 -8.85 -8.84
N VAL A 110 13.08 -8.54 -9.92
CA VAL A 110 13.58 -7.18 -10.18
C VAL A 110 12.43 -6.19 -10.27
N LEU A 111 11.35 -6.54 -10.97
CA LEU A 111 10.22 -5.65 -11.14
C LEU A 111 9.49 -5.38 -9.82
N ILE A 112 9.32 -6.38 -8.96
CA ILE A 112 8.76 -6.16 -7.61
C ILE A 112 9.63 -5.16 -6.85
N VAL A 113 10.94 -5.30 -6.91
CA VAL A 113 11.87 -4.38 -6.24
C VAL A 113 11.74 -2.97 -6.79
N VAL A 114 11.77 -2.82 -8.11
CA VAL A 114 11.61 -1.51 -8.78
C VAL A 114 10.26 -0.88 -8.45
N CYS A 115 9.17 -1.64 -8.52
CA CYS A 115 7.83 -1.15 -8.19
C CYS A 115 7.69 -0.77 -6.72
N GLY A 116 8.31 -1.51 -5.79
CA GLY A 116 8.36 -1.14 -4.38
C GLY A 116 9.10 0.19 -4.16
N ILE A 117 10.29 0.35 -4.73
CA ILE A 117 11.05 1.60 -4.64
C ILE A 117 10.25 2.76 -5.26
N ALA A 118 9.71 2.58 -6.46
CA ALA A 118 8.92 3.60 -7.15
C ALA A 118 7.66 3.97 -6.36
N PHE A 119 6.97 2.98 -5.77
CA PHE A 119 5.82 3.20 -4.91
C PHE A 119 6.19 4.06 -3.69
N GLY A 120 7.30 3.74 -3.01
CA GLY A 120 7.81 4.53 -1.89
C GLY A 120 8.17 5.97 -2.28
N LEU A 121 8.88 6.16 -3.39
CA LEU A 121 9.24 7.50 -3.89
C LEU A 121 8.02 8.33 -4.28
N ALA A 122 6.98 7.70 -4.84
CA ALA A 122 5.74 8.37 -5.23
C ALA A 122 4.98 8.99 -4.04
N HIS A 123 5.29 8.60 -2.80
CA HIS A 123 4.74 9.19 -1.59
C HIS A 123 5.47 10.47 -1.15
N GLY A 124 6.46 10.95 -1.91
CA GLY A 124 6.98 12.32 -1.82
C GLY A 124 8.23 12.54 -0.96
N HIS A 125 8.82 11.50 -0.36
CA HIS A 125 10.07 11.61 0.40
C HIS A 125 10.92 10.34 0.25
N PRO A 126 12.26 10.42 0.14
CA PRO A 126 13.12 9.24 0.02
C PRO A 126 12.95 8.23 1.16
N LEU A 127 12.68 8.68 2.39
CA LEU A 127 12.44 7.77 3.52
C LEU A 127 11.15 6.95 3.38
N ASN A 128 10.20 7.38 2.54
CA ASN A 128 9.01 6.61 2.26
C ASN A 128 9.35 5.32 1.49
N VAL A 129 10.54 5.19 0.90
CA VAL A 129 11.03 3.91 0.37
C VAL A 129 11.16 2.86 1.46
N PHE A 130 11.60 3.24 2.66
CA PHE A 130 11.73 2.28 3.76
C PHE A 130 10.39 1.86 4.33
N ILE A 131 9.41 2.77 4.43
CA ILE A 131 8.08 2.45 4.98
C ILE A 131 7.16 1.93 3.88
N GLN A 132 6.75 2.82 2.98
CA GLN A 132 5.79 2.53 1.91
C GLN A 132 6.41 1.64 0.84
N GLY A 133 7.69 1.85 0.50
CA GLY A 133 8.34 1.03 -0.51
C GLY A 133 8.46 -0.43 -0.10
N PHE A 134 8.80 -0.71 1.17
CA PHE A 134 8.80 -2.07 1.71
C PHE A 134 7.39 -2.69 1.75
N ALA A 135 6.37 -1.95 2.21
CA ALA A 135 4.98 -2.40 2.09
C ALA A 135 4.64 -2.73 0.63
N GLY A 136 5.17 -1.94 -0.30
CA GLY A 136 5.03 -2.17 -1.72
C GLY A 136 5.73 -3.43 -2.25
N LEU A 137 6.88 -3.81 -1.69
CA LEU A 137 7.54 -5.09 -1.95
C LEU A 137 6.68 -6.26 -1.45
N MET A 138 6.11 -6.12 -0.25
CA MET A 138 5.24 -7.13 0.35
C MET A 138 3.97 -7.35 -0.47
N LEU A 139 3.35 -6.29 -0.97
CA LEU A 139 2.22 -6.38 -1.90
C LEU A 139 2.63 -7.02 -3.24
N GLY A 140 3.80 -6.70 -3.78
CA GLY A 140 4.33 -7.38 -4.97
C GLY A 140 4.55 -8.89 -4.75
N HIS A 141 5.05 -9.28 -3.59
CA HIS A 141 5.17 -10.69 -3.20
C HIS A 141 3.81 -11.36 -3.04
N LEU A 142 2.85 -10.69 -2.39
CA LEU A 142 1.47 -11.17 -2.26
C LEU A 142 0.82 -11.41 -3.62
N TYR A 143 1.00 -10.49 -4.57
CA TYR A 143 0.50 -10.61 -5.93
C TYR A 143 0.97 -11.92 -6.59
N LEU A 144 2.27 -12.24 -6.48
CA LEU A 144 2.80 -13.50 -7.03
C LEU A 144 2.32 -14.73 -6.25
N LYS A 145 2.17 -14.62 -4.93
CA LYS A 145 1.76 -15.73 -4.07
C LYS A 145 0.28 -16.11 -4.28
N ASN A 146 -0.56 -15.15 -4.64
CA ASN A 146 -1.99 -15.32 -4.89
C ASN A 146 -2.34 -15.51 -6.39
N ALA A 147 -1.35 -15.87 -7.22
CA ALA A 147 -1.41 -15.98 -8.69
C ALA A 147 -2.38 -17.05 -9.27
N ARG A 148 -3.49 -17.34 -8.60
CA ARG A 148 -4.59 -18.16 -9.15
C ARG A 148 -5.20 -17.49 -10.39
N SER A 149 -5.44 -16.19 -10.32
CA SER A 149 -5.74 -15.32 -11.47
C SER A 149 -5.13 -13.94 -11.24
N GLN A 150 -4.91 -13.18 -12.32
CA GLN A 150 -4.45 -11.80 -12.20
C GLN A 150 -5.41 -10.95 -11.38
N LEU A 151 -6.72 -11.15 -11.58
CA LEU A 151 -7.77 -10.45 -10.85
C LEU A 151 -7.74 -10.78 -9.34
N SER A 152 -7.60 -12.05 -8.96
CA SER A 152 -7.54 -12.43 -7.53
C SER A 152 -6.29 -11.87 -6.85
N SER A 153 -5.17 -11.88 -7.56
CA SER A 153 -3.89 -11.33 -7.07
C SER A 153 -4.01 -9.83 -6.84
N TYR A 154 -4.51 -9.11 -7.85
CA TYR A 154 -4.77 -7.68 -7.81
C TYR A 154 -5.72 -7.30 -6.68
N LEU A 155 -6.91 -7.92 -6.61
CA LEU A 155 -7.90 -7.62 -5.58
C LEU A 155 -7.38 -7.93 -4.16
N SER A 156 -6.55 -8.96 -4.00
CA SER A 156 -5.91 -9.22 -2.70
C SER A 156 -4.93 -8.13 -2.28
N CYS A 157 -4.21 -7.52 -3.23
CA CYS A 157 -3.33 -6.39 -2.95
C CYS A 157 -4.12 -5.13 -2.61
N VAL A 158 -5.19 -4.84 -3.38
CA VAL A 158 -6.10 -3.72 -3.12
C VAL A 158 -6.71 -3.84 -1.72
N ALA A 159 -7.17 -5.02 -1.33
CA ALA A 159 -7.75 -5.26 -0.02
C ALA A 159 -6.73 -5.02 1.12
N VAL A 160 -5.52 -5.58 1.01
CA VAL A 160 -4.48 -5.40 2.03
C VAL A 160 -4.04 -3.94 2.12
N HIS A 161 -3.92 -3.25 0.99
CA HIS A 161 -3.57 -1.82 0.94
C HIS A 161 -4.69 -0.96 1.56
N ALA A 162 -5.96 -1.21 1.21
CA ALA A 162 -7.10 -0.53 1.83
C ALA A 162 -7.16 -0.73 3.35
N MET A 163 -6.91 -1.97 3.83
CA MET A 163 -6.83 -2.27 5.26
C MET A 163 -5.68 -1.52 5.93
N TYR A 164 -4.51 -1.46 5.30
CA TYR A 164 -3.38 -0.69 5.80
C TYR A 164 -3.74 0.79 5.94
N ASN A 165 -4.34 1.41 4.92
CA ASN A 165 -4.78 2.80 4.95
C ASN A 165 -5.82 3.05 6.05
N LEU A 166 -6.79 2.14 6.21
CA LEU A 166 -7.79 2.23 7.28
C LEU A 166 -7.14 2.26 8.65
N THR A 167 -6.18 1.37 8.92
CA THR A 167 -5.52 1.32 10.22
C THR A 167 -4.64 2.54 10.46
N VAL A 168 -3.96 3.08 9.44
CA VAL A 168 -3.24 4.35 9.56
C VAL A 168 -4.19 5.50 9.93
N ILE A 169 -5.37 5.59 9.30
CA ILE A 169 -6.39 6.60 9.64
C ILE A 169 -6.86 6.42 11.08
N MET A 170 -7.17 5.19 11.50
CA MET A 170 -7.62 4.91 12.87
C MET A 170 -6.55 5.32 13.90
N VAL A 171 -5.29 4.97 13.67
CA VAL A 171 -4.18 5.38 14.55
C VAL A 171 -4.05 6.90 14.62
N ALA A 172 -4.18 7.59 13.48
CA ALA A 172 -4.15 9.05 13.44
C ALA A 172 -5.30 9.67 14.25
N LEU A 173 -6.52 9.17 14.10
CA LEU A 173 -7.70 9.65 14.84
C LEU A 173 -7.58 9.41 16.36
N MET A 174 -7.01 8.27 16.78
CA MET A 174 -6.76 7.97 18.20
C MET A 174 -5.64 8.82 18.80
N SER A 175 -4.78 9.42 17.98
CA SER A 175 -3.66 10.24 18.43
C SER A 175 -4.02 11.72 18.61
N VAL A 176 -5.23 12.14 18.22
CA VAL A 176 -5.71 13.52 18.42
C VAL A 176 -6.08 13.71 19.91
N PRO A 177 -5.43 14.63 20.64
CA PRO A 177 -5.78 14.90 22.04
C PRO A 177 -7.23 15.37 22.16
N ALA A 178 -7.97 14.82 23.13
CA ALA A 178 -9.40 15.05 23.31
C ALA A 178 -9.82 16.49 23.72
N GLY A 179 -8.93 17.48 23.61
CA GLY A 179 -9.14 18.86 24.09
C GLY A 179 -8.80 19.96 23.09
N GLY A 180 -8.67 19.64 21.79
CA GLY A 180 -8.40 20.63 20.74
C GLY A 180 -9.67 21.08 20.03
N SER A 181 -10.59 21.76 20.73
CA SER A 181 -11.74 22.44 20.15
C SER A 181 -11.97 23.77 20.84
#